data_AF-A0A350QRY4-F1
#
_entry.id   AF-A0A350QRY4-F1
#
_cell.length_a   1.000
_cell.length_b   1.000
_cell.length_c   1.000
_cell.angle_alpha   90.00
_cell.angle_beta   90.00
_cell.angle_gamma   90.00
#
_symmetry.space_group_name_H-M   'P 1'
#
loop_
_entity.id
_entity.type
_entity.pdbx_description
1 polymer ?
#
loop_
_entity_poly.entity_id
_entity_poly.type
_entity_poly.pdbx_seq_one_letter_code
_entity_poly.pdbx_strand_id
1 'polypeptide(L)'
;MKTSVTWMNDYLSPPASPEEQAAALTACGFPFEGEHPIEGDDMQQEIEMSSNRGDCVCHVGLAREIAALTGRTLEMPASDVTASGPPATDRISVLNREPELCPRYTAQIITGVTVGPSPEWLQKRLRAIGQIPRNNLVDAT
;
A
#
# COMPACT_ATOMS: atom_id res chain seq x y z
N MET A 1 -0.20 13.07 -3.15
CA MET A 1 -0.02 11.60 -3.30
C MET A 1 -1.12 11.09 -4.21
N LYS A 2 -0.79 10.29 -5.23
CA LYS A 2 -1.77 9.66 -6.12
C LYS A 2 -2.26 8.35 -5.51
N THR A 3 -3.56 8.18 -5.42
CA THR A 3 -4.23 7.01 -4.85
C THR A 3 -5.30 6.48 -5.80
N SER A 4 -5.80 5.27 -5.52
CA SER A 4 -6.86 4.63 -6.30
C SER A 4 -8.04 4.38 -5.36
N VAL A 5 -9.24 4.80 -5.79
CA VAL A 5 -10.49 4.60 -5.05
C VAL A 5 -10.76 3.11 -4.85
N THR A 6 -10.61 2.31 -5.90
CA THR A 6 -10.82 0.86 -5.86
C THR A 6 -9.84 0.20 -4.90
N TRP A 7 -8.56 0.60 -4.92
CA TRP A 7 -7.56 0.00 -4.03
C TRP A 7 -7.76 0.40 -2.57
N MET A 8 -8.22 1.62 -2.27
CA MET A 8 -8.62 1.95 -0.91
C MET A 8 -9.85 1.14 -0.47
N ASN A 9 -10.79 0.87 -1.38
CA ASN A 9 -11.98 0.08 -1.12
C ASN A 9 -11.70 -1.41 -0.86
N ASP A 10 -10.55 -1.95 -1.25
CA ASP A 10 -10.15 -3.31 -0.84
C ASP A 10 -10.06 -3.45 0.69
N TYR A 11 -9.90 -2.34 1.40
CA TYR A 11 -9.77 -2.30 2.85
C TYR A 11 -11.01 -1.72 3.53
N LEU A 12 -12.09 -1.42 2.81
CA LEU A 12 -13.30 -0.79 3.35
C LEU A 12 -14.53 -1.68 3.16
N SER A 13 -15.24 -1.92 4.25
CA SER A 13 -16.47 -2.72 4.25
C SER A 13 -17.60 -2.00 5.01
N PRO A 14 -18.66 -1.53 4.33
CA PRO A 14 -18.85 -1.52 2.87
C PRO A 14 -17.90 -0.54 2.15
N PRO A 15 -17.70 -0.67 0.82
CA PRO A 15 -16.93 0.27 0.04
C PRO A 15 -17.55 1.68 0.08
N ALA A 16 -16.73 2.69 -0.21
CA ALA A 16 -17.12 4.10 -0.31
C ALA A 16 -17.05 4.59 -1.76
N SER A 17 -17.95 5.50 -2.13
CA SER A 17 -17.85 6.20 -3.42
C SER A 17 -16.63 7.13 -3.45
N PRO A 18 -16.14 7.53 -4.65
CA PRO A 18 -15.07 8.53 -4.76
C PRO A 18 -15.35 9.80 -3.94
N GLU A 19 -16.59 10.31 -3.99
CA GLU A 19 -17.00 11.53 -3.30
C GLU A 19 -17.00 11.34 -1.78
N GLU A 20 -17.45 10.18 -1.28
CA GLU A 20 -17.40 9.86 0.14
C GLU A 20 -15.96 9.77 0.66
N GLN A 21 -15.06 9.13 -0.11
CA GLN A 21 -13.64 9.05 0.24
C GLN A 21 -13.00 10.45 0.28
N ALA A 22 -13.21 11.27 -0.75
CA ALA A 22 -12.67 12.64 -0.82
C ALA A 22 -13.20 13.52 0.31
N ALA A 23 -14.51 13.48 0.59
CA ALA A 23 -15.11 14.24 1.68
C ALA A 23 -14.57 13.81 3.05
N ALA A 24 -14.44 12.50 3.29
CA ALA A 24 -13.93 11.97 4.55
C ALA A 24 -12.47 12.38 4.78
N LEU A 25 -11.62 12.22 3.78
CA LEU A 25 -10.20 12.58 3.88
C LEU A 25 -9.99 14.09 4.03
N THR A 26 -10.78 14.90 3.32
CA THR A 26 -10.79 16.36 3.51
C THR A 26 -11.16 16.74 4.94
N ALA A 27 -12.18 16.09 5.51
CA ALA A 27 -12.59 16.31 6.90
C ALA A 27 -11.51 15.87 7.92
N CYS A 28 -10.69 14.88 7.58
CA CYS A 28 -9.51 14.48 8.37
C CYS A 28 -8.29 15.43 8.19
N GLY A 29 -8.44 16.49 7.40
CA GLY A 29 -7.40 17.49 7.18
C GLY A 29 -6.39 17.13 6.08
N PHE A 30 -6.75 16.22 5.18
CA PHE A 30 -5.98 15.93 3.97
C PHE A 30 -6.57 16.70 2.78
N PRO A 31 -5.91 17.75 2.27
CA PRO A 31 -6.39 18.49 1.11
C PRO A 31 -6.58 17.57 -0.10
N PHE A 32 -7.76 17.67 -0.71
CA PHE A 32 -8.07 16.99 -1.96
C PHE A 32 -7.75 17.92 -3.13
N GLU A 33 -6.78 17.51 -3.95
CA GLU A 33 -6.27 18.31 -5.07
C GLU A 33 -7.03 18.03 -6.38
N GLY A 34 -7.58 16.82 -6.52
CA GLY A 34 -8.40 16.46 -7.68
C GLY A 34 -8.53 14.98 -7.90
N GLU A 35 -9.27 14.64 -8.96
CA GLU A 35 -9.47 13.28 -9.41
C GLU A 35 -9.59 13.18 -10.93
N HIS A 36 -9.26 12.02 -11.46
CA HIS A 36 -9.45 11.70 -12.87
C HIS A 36 -9.72 10.22 -13.09
N PRO A 37 -10.62 9.87 -14.03
CA PRO A 37 -10.89 8.49 -14.39
C PRO A 37 -9.64 7.80 -14.95
N ILE A 38 -9.47 6.53 -14.59
CA ILE A 38 -8.41 5.66 -15.09
C ILE A 38 -8.99 4.33 -15.57
N GLU A 39 -8.14 3.47 -16.12
CA GLU A 39 -8.54 2.20 -16.72
C GLU A 39 -9.35 1.29 -15.78
N GLY A 40 -10.41 0.68 -16.31
CA GLY A 40 -11.22 -0.34 -15.66
C GLY A 40 -12.06 0.21 -14.51
N ASP A 41 -12.84 1.26 -14.79
CA ASP A 41 -13.85 1.88 -13.94
C ASP A 41 -13.34 2.32 -12.55
N ASP A 42 -12.07 2.73 -12.48
CA ASP A 42 -11.44 3.24 -11.27
C ASP A 42 -11.20 4.76 -11.37
N MET A 43 -11.05 5.40 -10.22
CA MET A 43 -10.79 6.83 -10.09
C MET A 43 -9.45 7.02 -9.37
N GLN A 44 -8.52 7.74 -10.00
CA GLN A 44 -7.32 8.20 -9.32
C GLN A 44 -7.67 9.48 -8.55
N GLN A 45 -7.23 9.56 -7.30
CA GLN A 45 -7.38 10.76 -6.48
C GLN A 45 -6.00 11.30 -6.08
N GLU A 46 -5.85 12.62 -6.06
CA GLU A 46 -4.64 13.28 -5.58
C GLU A 46 -4.92 13.95 -4.23
N ILE A 47 -4.22 13.47 -3.21
CA ILE A 47 -4.41 13.90 -1.83
C ILE A 47 -3.08 14.43 -1.29
N GLU A 48 -3.07 15.66 -0.78
CA GLU A 48 -1.88 16.24 -0.16
C GLU A 48 -1.63 15.58 1.22
N MET A 49 -0.39 15.17 1.45
CA MET A 49 0.04 14.55 2.72
C MET A 49 0.90 15.54 3.50
N SER A 50 0.51 15.83 4.73
CA SER A 50 1.31 16.60 5.67
C SER A 50 2.44 15.75 6.26
N SER A 51 3.56 16.40 6.64
CA SER A 51 4.77 15.72 7.14
C SER A 51 4.60 15.00 8.48
N ASN A 52 3.52 15.28 9.22
CA ASN A 52 3.23 14.70 10.53
C ASN A 52 2.33 13.46 10.49
N ARG A 53 1.81 13.06 9.31
CA ARG A 53 0.89 11.92 9.13
C ARG A 53 1.53 10.77 8.34
N GLY A 54 2.70 10.31 8.80
CA GLY A 54 3.42 9.19 8.17
C GLY A 54 2.63 7.88 8.13
N ASP A 55 1.60 7.73 8.95
CA ASP A 55 0.67 6.60 8.95
C ASP A 55 -0.29 6.58 7.73
N CYS A 56 -0.46 7.71 7.05
CA CYS A 56 -1.39 7.91 5.93
C CYS A 56 -0.73 7.96 4.55
N VAL A 57 0.58 7.67 4.46
CA VAL A 57 1.33 7.63 3.18
C VAL A 57 1.12 6.33 2.39
N CYS A 58 0.01 5.62 2.64
CA CYS A 58 -0.37 4.38 1.97
C CYS A 58 -1.90 4.23 1.95
N HIS A 59 -2.43 3.41 1.01
CA HIS A 59 -3.88 3.19 0.87
C HIS A 59 -4.54 2.62 2.11
N VAL A 60 -3.87 1.73 2.86
CA VAL A 60 -4.40 1.17 4.11
C VAL A 60 -4.54 2.25 5.19
N GLY A 61 -3.59 3.19 5.25
CA GLY A 61 -3.63 4.33 6.17
C GLY A 61 -4.81 5.24 5.88
N LEU A 62 -5.01 5.60 4.61
CA LEU A 62 -6.15 6.42 4.18
C LEU A 62 -7.49 5.71 4.38
N ALA A 63 -7.58 4.42 4.04
CA ALA A 63 -8.75 3.61 4.33
C ALA A 63 -9.06 3.56 5.83
N ARG A 64 -8.05 3.51 6.70
CA ARG A 64 -8.24 3.56 8.15
C ARG A 64 -8.88 4.88 8.60
N GLU A 65 -8.47 6.02 8.03
CA GLU A 65 -9.08 7.32 8.33
C GLU A 65 -10.54 7.37 7.87
N ILE A 66 -10.82 6.91 6.65
CA ILE A 66 -12.18 6.84 6.10
C ILE A 66 -13.06 5.95 6.97
N ALA A 67 -12.57 4.77 7.36
CA ALA A 67 -13.27 3.84 8.24
C ALA A 67 -13.59 4.46 9.60
N ALA A 68 -12.59 5.10 10.23
CA ALA A 68 -12.75 5.75 11.52
C ALA A 68 -13.80 6.88 11.49
N LEU A 69 -13.82 7.69 10.43
CA LEU A 69 -14.75 8.81 10.31
C LEU A 69 -16.17 8.38 9.91
N THR A 70 -16.29 7.36 9.07
CA THR A 70 -17.59 6.98 8.48
C THR A 70 -18.25 5.78 9.17
N GLY A 71 -17.57 5.13 10.11
CA GLY A 71 -18.07 3.93 10.80
C GLY A 71 -18.01 2.65 9.97
N ARG A 72 -17.32 2.67 8.82
CA ARG A 72 -17.05 1.47 8.02
C ARG A 72 -16.06 0.55 8.76
N THR A 73 -16.10 -0.73 8.43
CA THR A 73 -15.11 -1.69 8.92
C THR A 73 -13.86 -1.62 8.06
N LEU A 74 -12.70 -1.54 8.72
CA LEU A 74 -11.38 -1.65 8.07
C LEU A 74 -11.01 -3.13 7.90
N GLU A 75 -10.78 -3.58 6.68
CA GLU A 75 -10.33 -4.93 6.36
C GLU A 75 -8.81 -4.90 6.12
N MET A 76 -8.02 -5.45 7.05
CA MET A 76 -6.57 -5.49 6.89
C MET A 76 -6.16 -6.64 5.97
N PRO A 77 -5.15 -6.46 5.09
CA PRO A 77 -4.63 -7.55 4.28
C PRO A 77 -4.03 -8.64 5.18
N ALA A 78 -4.21 -9.90 4.78
CA ALA A 78 -3.58 -11.02 5.46
C ALA A 78 -2.04 -10.85 5.42
N SER A 79 -1.41 -10.98 6.59
CA SER A 79 0.05 -10.84 6.75
C SER A 79 0.72 -12.10 7.29
N ASP A 80 -0.05 -13.18 7.46
CA ASP A 80 0.45 -14.44 7.99
C ASP A 80 1.30 -15.18 6.96
N VAL A 81 2.62 -14.96 7.04
CA VAL A 81 3.60 -15.73 6.27
C VAL A 81 4.11 -16.88 7.14
N THR A 82 3.76 -18.11 6.76
CA THR A 82 4.31 -19.30 7.42
C THR A 82 5.73 -19.54 6.91
N ALA A 83 6.71 -19.42 7.81
CA ALA A 83 8.09 -19.77 7.48
C ALA A 83 8.22 -21.25 7.14
N SER A 84 8.96 -21.57 6.08
CA SER A 84 9.21 -22.95 5.65
C SER A 84 10.66 -23.13 5.19
N GLY A 85 11.14 -24.38 5.22
CA GLY A 85 12.51 -24.72 4.86
C GLY A 85 13.55 -24.47 5.96
N PRO A 86 14.85 -24.57 5.63
CA PRO A 86 15.94 -24.35 6.58
C PRO A 86 16.00 -22.90 7.10
N PRO A 87 16.59 -22.66 8.28
CA PRO A 87 16.83 -21.33 8.81
C PRO A 87 17.52 -20.40 7.81
N ALA A 88 17.08 -19.12 7.75
CA ALA A 88 17.71 -18.12 6.88
C ALA A 88 19.20 -17.91 7.21
N THR A 89 19.58 -18.11 8.47
CA THR A 89 20.96 -18.04 8.99
C THR A 89 21.91 -19.03 8.34
N ASP A 90 21.39 -20.11 7.75
CA ASP A 90 22.20 -21.10 7.05
C ASP A 90 22.64 -20.60 5.66
N ARG A 91 22.02 -19.52 5.15
CA ARG A 91 22.29 -18.93 3.83
C ARG A 91 22.86 -17.52 3.91
N ILE A 92 22.42 -16.70 4.86
CA ILE A 92 22.86 -15.31 5.00
C ILE A 92 23.12 -14.95 6.46
N SER A 93 24.16 -14.14 6.67
CA SER A 93 24.41 -13.45 7.94
C SER A 93 24.24 -11.96 7.73
N VAL A 94 23.56 -11.30 8.67
CA VAL A 94 23.33 -9.85 8.66
C VAL A 94 24.02 -9.25 9.86
N LEU A 95 24.95 -8.33 9.62
CA LEU A 95 25.64 -7.57 10.66
C LEU A 95 25.29 -6.09 10.54
N ASN A 96 24.59 -5.56 11.53
CA ASN A 96 24.38 -4.12 11.66
C ASN A 96 25.63 -3.48 12.30
N ARG A 97 26.34 -2.67 11.53
CA ARG A 97 27.58 -1.99 12.00
C ARG A 97 27.31 -0.65 12.69
N GLU A 98 26.10 -0.11 12.57
CA GLU A 98 25.74 1.23 13.05
C GLU A 98 24.39 1.18 13.81
N PRO A 99 24.30 0.45 14.93
CA PRO A 99 23.03 0.26 15.66
C PRO A 99 22.46 1.56 16.26
N GLU A 100 23.29 2.58 16.48
CA GLU A 100 22.84 3.89 16.96
C GLU A 100 22.10 4.69 15.88
N LEU A 101 22.52 4.56 14.60
CA LEU A 101 21.89 5.24 13.47
C LEU A 101 20.76 4.43 12.84
N CYS A 102 20.86 3.10 12.90
CA CYS A 102 19.88 2.17 12.36
C CYS A 102 19.52 1.16 13.44
N PRO A 103 18.56 1.46 14.33
CA PRO A 103 18.24 0.58 15.47
C PRO A 103 17.65 -0.77 15.04
N ARG A 104 17.16 -0.90 13.80
CA ARG A 104 16.58 -2.14 13.27
C ARG A 104 16.94 -2.34 11.81
N TYR A 105 17.61 -3.45 11.53
CA TYR A 105 17.80 -3.98 10.18
C TYR A 105 17.45 -5.46 10.20
N THR A 106 16.47 -5.88 9.40
CA THR A 106 16.01 -7.27 9.30
C THR A 106 15.99 -7.70 7.86
N ALA A 107 16.23 -8.98 7.59
CA ALA A 107 16.14 -9.57 6.26
C ALA A 107 15.34 -10.88 6.32
N GLN A 108 14.67 -11.21 5.22
CA GLN A 108 13.98 -12.48 5.04
C GLN A 108 14.43 -13.08 3.71
N ILE A 109 14.53 -14.41 3.64
CA ILE A 109 14.85 -15.13 2.41
C ILE A 109 13.58 -15.77 1.88
N ILE A 110 13.26 -15.48 0.62
CA ILE A 110 12.21 -16.14 -0.14
C ILE A 110 12.90 -16.93 -1.25
N THR A 111 12.68 -18.25 -1.31
CA THR A 111 13.29 -19.14 -2.30
C THR A 111 12.26 -19.67 -3.29
N GLY A 112 12.70 -20.10 -4.47
CA GLY A 112 11.81 -20.68 -5.50
C GLY A 112 11.02 -19.64 -6.28
N VAL A 113 11.42 -18.36 -6.25
CA VAL A 113 10.78 -17.31 -7.03
C VAL A 113 11.18 -17.43 -8.50
N THR A 114 10.20 -17.55 -9.38
CA THR A 114 10.41 -17.38 -10.83
C THR A 114 10.14 -15.92 -11.19
N VAL A 115 11.11 -15.26 -11.81
CA VAL A 115 10.97 -13.88 -12.27
C VAL A 115 10.16 -13.84 -13.56
N GLY A 116 9.15 -12.98 -13.59
CA GLY A 116 8.29 -12.79 -14.74
C GLY A 116 7.42 -11.54 -14.63
N PRO A 117 6.53 -11.30 -15.61
CA PRO A 117 5.58 -10.20 -15.52
C PRO A 117 4.73 -10.30 -14.25
N SER A 118 4.46 -9.16 -13.63
CA SER A 118 3.55 -9.09 -12.48
C SER A 118 2.14 -9.53 -12.87
N PRO A 119 1.34 -10.05 -11.94
CA PRO A 119 -0.08 -10.29 -12.19
C PRO A 119 -0.80 -9.01 -12.66
N GLU A 120 -1.80 -9.15 -13.52
CA GLU A 120 -2.51 -8.02 -14.13
C GLU A 120 -3.09 -7.05 -13.09
N TRP A 121 -3.67 -7.57 -12.01
CA TRP A 121 -4.22 -6.76 -10.92
C TRP A 121 -3.16 -5.83 -10.28
N LEU A 122 -1.92 -6.30 -10.12
CA LEU A 122 -0.84 -5.53 -9.54
C LEU A 122 -0.35 -4.46 -10.53
N GLN A 123 -0.22 -4.84 -11.80
CA GLN A 123 0.14 -3.89 -12.85
C GLN A 123 -0.88 -2.75 -12.96
N LYS A 124 -2.19 -3.07 -12.89
CA LYS A 124 -3.27 -2.08 -12.91
C LYS A 124 -3.14 -1.12 -11.73
N ARG A 125 -2.94 -1.64 -10.50
CA ARG A 125 -2.76 -0.82 -9.29
C ARG A 125 -1.55 0.10 -9.35
N LEU A 126 -0.42 -0.38 -9.86
CA LEU A 126 0.78 0.45 -10.02
C LEU A 126 0.55 1.58 -11.03
N ARG A 127 -0.04 1.27 -12.19
CA ARG A 127 -0.39 2.31 -13.19
C ARG A 127 -1.40 3.31 -12.61
N ALA A 128 -2.35 2.84 -11.81
CA ALA A 128 -3.35 3.68 -11.15
C ALA A 128 -2.75 4.74 -10.21
N ILE A 129 -1.50 4.58 -9.76
CA ILE A 129 -0.76 5.58 -8.97
C ILE A 129 0.39 6.23 -9.74
N GLY A 130 0.45 6.02 -11.06
CA GLY A 130 1.47 6.60 -11.94
C GLY A 130 2.81 5.87 -11.95
N GLN A 131 2.89 4.67 -11.37
CA GLN A 131 4.08 3.82 -11.41
C GLN A 131 4.11 2.98 -12.68
N ILE A 132 5.32 2.60 -13.12
CA ILE A 132 5.51 1.77 -14.31
C ILE A 132 5.86 0.35 -13.87
N PRO A 133 4.99 -0.66 -14.11
CA PRO A 133 5.28 -2.06 -13.79
C PRO A 133 6.58 -2.55 -14.47
N ARG A 134 7.28 -3.46 -13.79
CA ARG A 134 8.56 -4.02 -14.22
C ARG A 134 8.54 -5.54 -14.26
N ASN A 135 8.44 -6.17 -13.10
CA ASN A 135 8.34 -7.62 -12.92
C ASN A 135 7.85 -7.91 -11.49
N ASN A 136 7.42 -9.15 -11.26
CA ASN A 136 6.83 -9.58 -9.99
C ASN A 136 7.73 -9.37 -8.75
N LEU A 137 9.05 -9.30 -8.92
CA LEU A 137 9.97 -9.04 -7.80
C LEU A 137 10.08 -7.56 -7.48
N VAL A 138 10.25 -6.72 -8.51
CA VAL A 138 10.36 -5.25 -8.35
C VAL A 138 9.03 -4.64 -7.95
N ASP A 139 7.93 -5.11 -8.52
CA ASP A 139 6.59 -4.55 -8.33
C ASP A 139 5.98 -4.93 -6.97
N ALA A 140 6.54 -5.92 -6.29
CA ALA A 140 6.12 -6.32 -4.95
C ALA A 140 6.68 -5.40 -3.83
N THR A 141 7.63 -4.52 -4.17
CA THR A 141 8.29 -3.59 -3.25
C THR A 141 8.03 -2.15 -3.64
#